data_AF-A0A067MKY4-F1
#
_entry.id   AF-A0A067MKY4-F1
#
_cell.length_a   1.000
_cell.length_b   1.000
_cell.length_c   1.000
_cell.angle_alpha   90.00
_cell.angle_beta   90.00
_cell.angle_gamma   90.00
#
_symmetry.space_group_name_H-M   'P 1'
#
loop_
_entity.id
_entity.type
_entity.pdbx_description
1 polymer ?
#
loop_
_entity_poly.entity_id
_entity_poly.type
_entity_poly.pdbx_seq_one_letter_code
_entity_poly.pdbx_strand_id
1 'polypeptide(L)'
;MPPPVLPNDVLIDVFALLGSRSLLYFACASKRIRNLIVPSFLFNRIAIHTGRKGSLRLFCRRIIDGDTSYGDSVRDLSVHMLHYIDKIMLANALVKMRNLHEIHLLNTSGFNAGLVMGSIGSLVYLHHLDTQGYIQYRFTPAMANLTALRSITLVGRGLYHVILSPSAEGSAMPDCRSASEKLCLRPMSWDPLGELRFTSGWPVGVWPSVHTLNLCDTFVRGMGDLNLLISFPSARSFASPQSSSMIWAQLPCNTPFISRLESFEGTQEELVLAFSAFSNLRPFVSTTDLPLYFKLDRLPSGLQALELEFNIGGCHQPLSQLITTTPNLAFLLLTLDALDEADVLATVEELVACLSHLPLAYLVCKCRKITSDREALERHALWDAVFMTPALESMPALQALHLQLESHERRWCRGTGQEDPLYSRFLELSTREEEADIC
;
A
#
# COMPACT_ATOMS: atom_id res chain seq x y z
N MET A 1 -42.32 -35.92 -15.53
CA MET A 1 -40.89 -35.83 -15.90
C MET A 1 -40.20 -35.01 -14.83
N PRO A 2 -39.07 -35.45 -14.27
CA PRO A 2 -38.30 -34.62 -13.34
C PRO A 2 -37.78 -33.37 -14.08
N PRO A 3 -37.73 -32.20 -13.41
CA PRO A 3 -37.20 -30.99 -14.02
C PRO A 3 -35.72 -31.18 -14.39
N PRO A 4 -35.25 -30.58 -15.49
CA PRO A 4 -33.84 -30.63 -15.84
C PRO A 4 -33.00 -30.01 -14.72
N VAL A 5 -31.99 -30.75 -14.26
CA VAL A 5 -31.03 -30.30 -13.24
C VAL A 5 -29.77 -29.86 -13.96
N LEU A 6 -29.36 -28.61 -13.80
CA LEU A 6 -28.10 -28.11 -14.33
C LEU A 6 -26.92 -28.88 -13.71
N PRO A 7 -25.90 -29.24 -14.49
CA PRO A 7 -24.65 -29.81 -13.99
C PRO A 7 -23.98 -28.90 -12.94
N ASN A 8 -23.28 -29.48 -11.96
CA ASN A 8 -22.71 -28.72 -10.83
C ASN A 8 -21.57 -27.79 -11.26
N ASP A 9 -20.77 -28.20 -12.23
CA ASP A 9 -19.72 -27.42 -12.89
C ASP A 9 -20.28 -26.14 -13.51
N VAL A 10 -21.38 -26.25 -14.27
CA VAL A 10 -22.06 -25.08 -14.85
C VAL A 10 -22.56 -24.12 -13.76
N LEU A 11 -23.11 -24.65 -12.66
CA LEU A 11 -23.54 -23.82 -11.53
C LEU A 11 -22.37 -23.12 -10.83
N ILE A 12 -21.22 -23.80 -10.68
CA ILE A 12 -20.01 -23.23 -10.10
C ILE A 12 -19.52 -22.06 -10.95
N ASP A 13 -19.47 -22.23 -12.27
CA ASP A 13 -19.05 -21.17 -13.20
C ASP A 13 -19.99 -19.96 -13.14
N VAL A 14 -21.31 -20.20 -13.07
CA VAL A 14 -22.29 -19.12 -12.90
C VAL A 14 -22.07 -18.39 -11.58
N PHE A 15 -21.86 -19.12 -10.48
CA PHE A 15 -21.66 -18.52 -9.16
C PHE A 15 -20.33 -17.74 -9.05
N ALA A 16 -19.29 -18.15 -9.79
CA ALA A 16 -18.02 -17.43 -9.83
C ALA A 16 -18.16 -16.00 -10.39
N LEU A 17 -19.21 -15.73 -11.18
CA LEU A 17 -19.51 -14.42 -11.77
C LEU A 17 -20.40 -13.54 -10.88
N LEU A 18 -20.91 -14.07 -9.76
CA LEU A 18 -21.83 -13.36 -8.88
C LEU A 18 -21.12 -12.67 -7.72
N GLY A 19 -21.57 -11.46 -7.38
CA GLY A 19 -21.16 -10.79 -6.14
C GLY A 19 -21.69 -11.50 -4.88
N SER A 20 -21.03 -11.28 -3.74
CA SER A 20 -21.33 -11.94 -2.46
C SER A 20 -22.79 -11.80 -2.01
N ARG A 21 -23.44 -10.67 -2.31
CA ARG A 21 -24.87 -10.45 -2.00
C ARG A 21 -25.77 -11.41 -2.77
N SER A 22 -25.55 -11.54 -4.08
CA SER A 22 -26.32 -12.45 -4.94
C SER A 22 -26.10 -13.90 -4.53
N LEU A 23 -24.84 -14.27 -4.25
CA LEU A 23 -24.49 -15.60 -3.73
C LEU A 23 -25.24 -15.94 -2.44
N LEU A 24 -25.37 -14.99 -1.52
CA LEU A 24 -26.13 -15.18 -0.28
C LEU A 24 -27.61 -15.46 -0.56
N TYR A 25 -28.25 -14.72 -1.47
CA TYR A 25 -29.65 -14.98 -1.86
C TYR A 25 -29.82 -16.38 -2.46
N PHE A 26 -28.91 -16.80 -3.34
CA PHE A 26 -28.93 -18.16 -3.88
C PHE A 26 -28.71 -19.23 -2.81
N ALA A 27 -27.82 -18.99 -1.85
CA ALA A 27 -27.59 -19.90 -0.73
C ALA A 27 -28.85 -20.06 0.15
N CYS A 28 -29.75 -19.09 0.19
CA CYS A 28 -31.03 -19.17 0.89
C CYS A 28 -32.08 -19.99 0.13
N ALA A 29 -31.94 -20.19 -1.18
CA ALA A 29 -32.97 -20.83 -2.01
C ALA A 29 -33.12 -22.34 -1.76
N SER A 30 -32.02 -23.06 -1.48
CA SER A 30 -32.09 -24.49 -1.15
C SER A 30 -30.89 -24.98 -0.36
N LYS A 31 -31.05 -26.10 0.38
CA LYS A 31 -29.96 -26.75 1.12
C LYS A 31 -28.81 -27.20 0.21
N ARG A 32 -29.10 -27.69 -1.00
CA ARG A 32 -28.10 -28.12 -1.98
C ARG A 32 -27.25 -26.95 -2.45
N ILE A 33 -27.89 -25.85 -2.86
CA ILE A 33 -27.20 -24.64 -3.31
C ILE A 33 -26.40 -24.03 -2.16
N ARG A 34 -26.97 -23.99 -0.95
CA ARG A 34 -26.26 -23.54 0.25
C ARG A 34 -24.96 -24.31 0.49
N ASN A 35 -25.01 -25.63 0.41
CA ASN A 35 -23.86 -26.49 0.67
C ASN A 35 -22.76 -26.36 -0.41
N LEU A 36 -23.11 -25.88 -1.59
CA LEU A 36 -22.15 -25.59 -2.66
C LEU A 36 -21.60 -24.15 -2.54
N ILE A 37 -22.48 -23.16 -2.39
CA ILE A 37 -22.12 -21.74 -2.36
C ILE A 37 -21.34 -21.36 -1.12
N VAL A 38 -21.80 -21.80 0.06
CA VAL A 38 -21.26 -21.30 1.32
C VAL A 38 -19.77 -21.64 1.46
N PRO A 39 -19.33 -22.91 1.35
CA PRO A 39 -17.91 -23.22 1.47
C PRO A 39 -17.12 -22.60 0.30
N SER A 40 -17.50 -22.90 -0.95
CA SER A 40 -16.64 -22.59 -2.10
C SER A 40 -16.56 -21.12 -2.48
N PHE A 41 -17.55 -20.30 -2.13
CA PHE A 41 -17.61 -18.90 -2.57
C PHE A 41 -17.69 -17.93 -1.41
N LEU A 42 -18.60 -18.14 -0.46
CA LEU A 42 -18.78 -17.19 0.65
C LEU A 42 -17.66 -17.27 1.69
N PHE A 43 -16.99 -18.42 1.81
CA PHE A 43 -15.82 -18.58 2.69
C PHE A 43 -14.48 -18.35 1.98
N ASN A 44 -14.47 -18.19 0.66
CA ASN A 44 -13.25 -18.02 -0.12
C ASN A 44 -12.44 -16.78 0.29
N ARG A 45 -13.14 -15.65 0.47
CA ARG A 45 -12.57 -14.38 0.90
C ARG A 45 -13.36 -13.81 2.07
N ILE A 46 -12.72 -13.67 3.21
CA ILE A 46 -13.35 -13.23 4.45
C ILE A 46 -12.68 -11.96 4.94
N ALA A 47 -13.43 -10.86 4.97
CA ALA A 47 -13.03 -9.61 5.59
C ALA A 47 -13.88 -9.36 6.85
N ILE A 48 -13.22 -9.26 8.00
CA ILE A 48 -13.86 -9.06 9.30
C ILE A 48 -13.43 -7.70 9.86
N HIS A 49 -14.36 -6.76 9.80
CA HIS A 49 -14.22 -5.42 10.37
C HIS A 49 -14.86 -5.35 11.77
N THR A 50 -14.26 -4.52 12.61
CA THR A 50 -14.46 -4.44 14.06
C THR A 50 -15.74 -3.76 14.51
N GLY A 51 -16.46 -3.11 13.59
CA GLY A 51 -17.75 -2.49 13.88
C GLY A 51 -18.81 -3.47 14.39
N ARG A 52 -18.64 -4.78 14.18
CA ARG A 52 -19.60 -5.82 14.61
C ARG A 52 -18.98 -6.77 15.65
N LYS A 53 -19.17 -6.44 16.93
CA LYS A 53 -18.74 -7.27 18.07
C LYS A 53 -19.15 -8.74 17.88
N GLY A 54 -18.18 -9.64 18.04
CA GLY A 54 -18.41 -11.11 18.01
C GLY A 54 -18.38 -11.77 16.63
N SER A 55 -18.28 -11.02 15.53
CA SER A 55 -18.23 -11.60 14.17
C SER A 55 -17.04 -12.54 13.99
N LEU A 56 -15.85 -12.15 14.47
CA LEU A 56 -14.66 -12.98 14.46
C LEU A 56 -14.85 -14.27 15.27
N ARG A 57 -15.46 -14.18 16.45
CA ARG A 57 -15.74 -15.38 17.27
C ARG A 57 -16.67 -16.35 16.56
N LEU A 58 -17.75 -15.84 15.95
CA LEU A 58 -18.70 -16.66 15.21
C LEU A 58 -18.03 -17.34 14.02
N PHE A 59 -17.21 -16.60 13.27
CA PHE A 59 -16.42 -17.13 12.18
C PHE A 59 -15.46 -18.22 12.66
N CYS A 60 -14.62 -17.93 13.65
CA CYS A 60 -13.66 -18.90 14.20
C CYS A 60 -14.36 -20.15 14.73
N ARG A 61 -15.48 -20.02 15.47
CA ARG A 61 -16.29 -21.18 15.90
C ARG A 61 -16.77 -22.01 14.73
N ARG A 62 -17.24 -21.36 13.65
CA ARG A 62 -17.71 -22.09 12.47
C ARG A 62 -16.60 -22.91 11.81
N ILE A 63 -15.37 -22.42 11.84
CA ILE A 63 -14.19 -23.13 11.31
C ILE A 63 -13.74 -24.24 12.26
N ILE A 64 -13.75 -23.99 13.57
CA ILE A 64 -13.28 -24.94 14.59
C ILE A 64 -14.27 -26.10 14.77
N ASP A 65 -15.56 -25.78 14.91
CA ASP A 65 -16.63 -26.74 15.24
C ASP A 65 -17.30 -27.32 13.97
N GLY A 66 -17.06 -26.72 12.80
CA GLY A 66 -17.67 -27.14 11.54
C GLY A 66 -16.90 -28.24 10.81
N ASP A 67 -17.45 -28.65 9.67
CA ASP A 67 -16.78 -29.57 8.75
C ASP A 67 -15.46 -28.97 8.24
N THR A 68 -14.47 -29.82 7.98
CA THR A 68 -13.15 -29.38 7.46
C THR A 68 -13.26 -28.56 6.18
N SER A 69 -14.32 -28.80 5.40
CA SER A 69 -14.61 -28.07 4.17
C SER A 69 -14.71 -26.55 4.36
N TYR A 70 -15.15 -26.05 5.53
CA TYR A 70 -15.21 -24.60 5.76
C TYR A 70 -13.82 -23.99 5.86
N GLY A 71 -12.92 -24.60 6.64
CA GLY A 71 -11.53 -24.18 6.76
C GLY A 71 -10.77 -24.31 5.44
N ASP A 72 -10.91 -25.46 4.78
CA ASP A 72 -10.24 -25.75 3.51
C ASP A 72 -10.71 -24.86 2.36
N SER A 73 -11.82 -24.14 2.50
CA SER A 73 -12.31 -23.22 1.47
C SER A 73 -11.79 -21.80 1.63
N VAL A 74 -11.24 -21.42 2.79
CA VAL A 74 -10.69 -20.06 2.98
C VAL A 74 -9.40 -19.90 2.19
N ARG A 75 -9.31 -18.87 1.34
CA ARG A 75 -8.10 -18.50 0.57
C ARG A 75 -7.55 -17.15 1.00
N ASP A 76 -8.42 -16.22 1.38
CA ASP A 76 -8.07 -14.87 1.81
C ASP A 76 -8.80 -14.53 3.11
N LEU A 77 -8.02 -14.11 4.11
CA LEU A 77 -8.51 -13.70 5.41
C LEU A 77 -7.96 -12.32 5.80
N SER A 78 -8.84 -11.33 5.85
CA SER A 78 -8.55 -10.01 6.42
C SER A 78 -9.28 -9.82 7.75
N VAL A 79 -8.53 -9.49 8.80
CA VAL A 79 -9.06 -9.26 10.14
C VAL A 79 -8.49 -7.96 10.70
N HIS A 80 -9.39 -7.03 11.02
CA HIS A 80 -9.06 -5.79 11.70
C HIS A 80 -9.26 -5.95 13.22
N MET A 81 -8.40 -5.31 14.02
CA MET A 81 -8.34 -5.28 15.50
C MET A 81 -8.72 -6.58 16.24
N LEU A 82 -7.75 -7.17 16.91
CA LEU A 82 -7.92 -8.42 17.64
C LEU A 82 -8.00 -8.21 19.16
N HIS A 83 -9.17 -8.45 19.76
CA HIS A 83 -9.25 -8.61 21.22
C HIS A 83 -8.51 -9.88 21.67
N TYR A 84 -7.96 -9.88 22.88
CA TYR A 84 -7.11 -10.97 23.38
C TYR A 84 -7.73 -12.38 23.22
N ILE A 85 -8.99 -12.54 23.64
CA ILE A 85 -9.71 -13.83 23.57
C ILE A 85 -9.85 -14.29 22.11
N ASP A 86 -10.05 -13.36 21.18
CA ASP A 86 -10.27 -13.67 19.78
C ASP A 86 -8.99 -14.17 19.10
N LYS A 87 -7.81 -13.79 19.63
CA LYS A 87 -6.50 -14.25 19.15
C LYS A 87 -6.34 -15.76 19.29
N ILE A 88 -6.75 -16.32 20.43
CA ILE A 88 -6.65 -17.77 20.68
C ILE A 88 -7.60 -18.53 19.74
N MET A 89 -8.83 -18.02 19.58
CA MET A 89 -9.79 -18.60 18.66
C MET A 89 -9.31 -18.54 17.21
N LEU A 90 -8.71 -17.41 16.81
CA LEU A 90 -8.14 -17.25 15.48
C LEU A 90 -6.98 -18.22 15.25
N ALA A 91 -6.04 -18.35 16.19
CA ALA A 91 -4.94 -19.31 16.09
C ALA A 91 -5.47 -20.74 15.83
N ASN A 92 -6.43 -21.18 16.63
CA ASN A 92 -7.04 -22.51 16.48
C ASN A 92 -7.78 -22.68 15.13
N ALA A 93 -8.44 -21.62 14.65
CA ALA A 93 -9.11 -21.64 13.36
C ALA A 93 -8.12 -21.69 12.19
N LEU A 94 -7.00 -20.95 12.26
CA LEU A 94 -5.97 -20.91 11.21
C LEU A 94 -5.36 -22.28 10.93
N VAL A 95 -5.17 -23.13 11.95
CA VAL A 95 -4.67 -24.51 11.78
C VAL A 95 -5.60 -25.36 10.88
N LYS A 96 -6.88 -24.98 10.76
CA LYS A 96 -7.86 -25.64 9.87
C LYS A 96 -7.95 -24.99 8.48
N MET A 97 -7.35 -23.82 8.27
CA MET A 97 -7.37 -23.09 6.99
C MET A 97 -6.15 -23.43 6.14
N ARG A 98 -5.96 -24.71 5.82
CA ARG A 98 -4.70 -25.20 5.22
C ARG A 98 -4.39 -24.61 3.85
N ASN A 99 -5.42 -24.19 3.14
CA ASN A 99 -5.33 -23.63 1.80
C ASN A 99 -5.32 -22.09 1.82
N LEU A 100 -5.05 -21.44 2.95
CA LEU A 100 -4.98 -19.98 3.03
C LEU A 100 -3.78 -19.47 2.21
N HIS A 101 -4.04 -18.53 1.30
CA HIS A 101 -3.04 -17.90 0.43
C HIS A 101 -2.71 -16.47 0.89
N GLU A 102 -3.69 -15.74 1.44
CA GLU A 102 -3.54 -14.35 1.84
C GLU A 102 -4.05 -14.16 3.27
N ILE A 103 -3.26 -13.46 4.08
CA ILE A 103 -3.67 -13.07 5.42
C ILE A 103 -3.29 -11.62 5.70
N HIS A 104 -4.30 -10.83 6.10
CA HIS A 104 -4.15 -9.44 6.53
C HIS A 104 -4.59 -9.31 7.97
N LEU A 105 -3.65 -9.05 8.87
CA LEU A 105 -3.87 -8.89 10.30
C LEU A 105 -3.60 -7.42 10.68
N LEU A 106 -4.65 -6.61 10.64
CA LEU A 106 -4.56 -5.16 10.76
C LEU A 106 -4.85 -4.71 12.21
N ASN A 107 -4.08 -3.72 12.69
CA ASN A 107 -4.14 -3.17 14.05
C ASN A 107 -4.16 -4.24 15.17
N THR A 108 -3.20 -5.17 15.17
CA THR A 108 -3.17 -6.29 16.14
C THR A 108 -2.52 -5.96 17.49
N SER A 109 -2.63 -4.73 17.97
CA SER A 109 -1.97 -4.28 19.21
C SER A 109 -2.12 -5.26 20.39
N GLY A 110 -1.03 -5.44 21.15
CA GLY A 110 -0.96 -6.38 22.28
C GLY A 110 -1.07 -7.85 21.86
N PHE A 111 -0.59 -8.20 20.67
CA PHE A 111 -0.58 -9.57 20.16
C PHE A 111 0.29 -10.47 21.04
N ASN A 112 -0.31 -11.49 21.69
CA ASN A 112 0.48 -12.60 22.24
C ASN A 112 0.91 -13.47 21.05
N ALA A 113 1.93 -13.00 20.34
CA ALA A 113 2.25 -13.36 18.96
C ALA A 113 2.55 -14.84 18.74
N GLY A 114 2.87 -15.59 19.78
CA GLY A 114 3.37 -16.96 19.64
C GLY A 114 2.37 -17.91 19.00
N LEU A 115 1.13 -17.92 19.48
CA LEU A 115 0.15 -18.92 19.03
C LEU A 115 -0.33 -18.66 17.61
N VAL A 116 -0.69 -17.41 17.30
CA VAL A 116 -1.16 -17.07 15.95
C VAL A 116 -0.01 -17.14 14.95
N MET A 117 1.17 -16.60 15.27
CA MET A 117 2.31 -16.72 14.35
C MET A 117 2.71 -18.18 14.15
N GLY A 118 2.74 -19.00 15.21
CA GLY A 118 2.99 -20.43 15.07
C GLY A 118 1.96 -21.12 14.17
N SER A 119 0.69 -20.69 14.21
CA SER A 119 -0.36 -21.18 13.32
C SER A 119 -0.15 -20.70 11.88
N ILE A 120 0.23 -19.44 11.67
CA ILE A 120 0.58 -18.90 10.36
C ILE A 120 1.75 -19.68 9.77
N GLY A 121 2.78 -20.02 10.56
CA GLY A 121 3.91 -20.83 10.12
C GLY A 121 3.57 -22.28 9.74
N SER A 122 2.32 -22.71 9.89
CA SER A 122 1.84 -24.00 9.35
C SER A 122 1.16 -23.89 7.97
N LEU A 123 0.97 -22.66 7.48
CA LEU A 123 0.28 -22.35 6.22
C LEU A 123 1.25 -22.36 5.04
N VAL A 124 1.63 -23.56 4.60
CA VAL A 124 2.65 -23.75 3.55
C VAL A 124 2.29 -23.15 2.18
N TYR A 125 1.00 -22.88 1.93
CA TYR A 125 0.52 -22.24 0.70
C TYR A 125 0.33 -20.72 0.83
N LEU A 126 0.76 -20.12 1.95
CA LEU A 126 0.63 -18.69 2.15
C LEU A 126 1.57 -17.94 1.19
N HIS A 127 0.99 -17.09 0.37
CA HIS A 127 1.66 -16.24 -0.62
C HIS A 127 1.75 -14.78 -0.16
N HIS A 128 0.77 -14.29 0.59
CA HIS A 128 0.72 -12.90 1.05
C HIS A 128 0.51 -12.85 2.57
N LEU A 129 1.42 -12.16 3.25
CA LEU A 129 1.37 -11.91 4.69
C LEU A 129 1.46 -10.41 4.94
N ASP A 130 0.41 -9.85 5.52
CA ASP A 130 0.36 -8.47 5.96
C ASP A 130 -0.01 -8.42 7.45
N THR A 131 0.88 -7.86 8.26
CA THR A 131 0.68 -7.78 9.71
C THR A 131 1.00 -6.39 10.21
N GLN A 132 0.09 -5.81 10.98
CA GLN A 132 0.30 -4.55 11.69
C GLN A 132 0.33 -4.76 13.19
N GLY A 133 1.36 -4.23 13.86
CA GLY A 133 1.65 -4.48 15.27
C GLY A 133 2.73 -5.54 15.51
N TYR A 134 3.71 -5.62 14.61
CA TYR A 134 4.78 -6.61 14.61
C TYR A 134 5.61 -6.67 15.91
N ILE A 135 5.93 -7.88 16.38
CA ILE A 135 6.84 -8.15 17.51
C ILE A 135 7.79 -9.32 17.15
N GLN A 136 9.09 -9.05 17.05
CA GLN A 136 10.10 -9.92 16.42
C GLN A 136 10.28 -11.30 17.04
N TYR A 137 10.33 -11.42 18.37
CA TYR A 137 10.86 -12.62 19.05
C TYR A 137 10.05 -13.92 18.84
N ARG A 138 8.88 -13.86 18.19
CA ARG A 138 8.07 -15.06 17.86
C ARG A 138 7.75 -15.22 16.39
N PHE A 139 8.19 -14.27 15.57
CA PHE A 139 7.93 -14.27 14.13
C PHE A 139 8.92 -15.17 13.38
N THR A 140 10.17 -15.19 13.86
CA THR A 140 11.28 -15.92 13.23
C THR A 140 10.97 -17.40 12.98
N PRO A 141 10.51 -18.19 13.98
CA PRO A 141 10.30 -19.62 13.75
C PRO A 141 9.12 -19.91 12.82
N ALA A 142 8.13 -19.02 12.78
CA ALA A 142 6.95 -19.19 11.93
C ALA A 142 7.29 -19.05 10.44
N MET A 143 8.21 -18.15 10.10
CA MET A 143 8.55 -17.84 8.72
C MET A 143 9.38 -18.92 8.01
N ALA A 144 10.10 -19.75 8.76
CA ALA A 144 10.97 -20.80 8.20
C ALA A 144 10.20 -21.79 7.28
N ASN A 145 8.91 -22.00 7.56
CA ASN A 145 8.08 -22.91 6.76
C ASN A 145 7.37 -22.21 5.57
N LEU A 146 7.40 -20.88 5.50
CA LEU A 146 6.66 -20.08 4.52
C LEU A 146 7.48 -19.85 3.25
N THR A 147 7.89 -20.96 2.63
CA THR A 147 8.75 -20.96 1.43
C THR A 147 8.05 -20.40 0.18
N ALA A 148 6.72 -20.45 0.14
CA ALA A 148 5.91 -19.95 -0.98
C ALA A 148 5.54 -18.46 -0.88
N LEU A 149 6.06 -17.76 0.13
CA LEU A 149 5.67 -16.39 0.45
C LEU A 149 6.25 -15.41 -0.57
N ARG A 150 5.35 -14.70 -1.27
CA ARG A 150 5.65 -13.73 -2.33
C ARG A 150 5.58 -12.29 -1.86
N SER A 151 4.65 -11.96 -0.98
CA SER A 151 4.47 -10.61 -0.46
C SER A 151 4.53 -10.62 1.05
N ILE A 152 5.43 -9.78 1.59
CA ILE A 152 5.62 -9.61 3.02
C ILE A 152 5.43 -8.15 3.36
N THR A 153 4.44 -7.84 4.17
CA THR A 153 4.20 -6.51 4.75
C THR A 153 4.24 -6.62 6.27
N LEU A 154 5.24 -6.00 6.88
CA LEU A 154 5.40 -5.95 8.33
C LEU A 154 5.32 -4.49 8.77
N VAL A 155 4.27 -4.18 9.53
CA VAL A 155 4.09 -2.86 10.12
C VAL A 155 4.37 -2.93 11.63
N GLY A 156 5.49 -2.37 12.05
CA GLY A 156 5.90 -2.21 13.44
C GLY A 156 5.09 -1.13 14.16
N ARG A 157 5.20 -1.11 15.49
CA ARG A 157 4.48 -0.15 16.34
C ARG A 157 5.46 0.73 17.10
N GLY A 158 6.12 1.68 16.43
CA GLY A 158 6.93 2.77 17.02
C GLY A 158 8.07 2.38 17.98
N LEU A 159 8.29 1.09 18.25
CA LEU A 159 9.32 0.60 19.15
C LEU A 159 10.59 0.38 18.33
N TYR A 160 11.38 1.45 18.16
CA TYR A 160 12.70 1.43 17.53
C TYR A 160 13.70 0.44 18.17
N HIS A 161 13.34 -0.19 19.29
CA HIS A 161 14.18 -1.13 20.03
C HIS A 161 14.24 -2.54 19.43
N VAL A 162 13.33 -2.89 18.52
CA VAL A 162 13.26 -4.24 17.94
C VAL A 162 13.89 -4.21 16.55
N ILE A 163 15.09 -4.78 16.43
CA ILE A 163 15.89 -4.77 15.19
C ILE A 163 15.69 -6.08 14.45
N LEU A 164 14.93 -6.05 13.35
CA LEU A 164 14.88 -7.19 12.42
C LEU A 164 16.28 -7.39 11.83
N SER A 165 16.87 -8.56 12.01
CA SER A 165 18.21 -8.88 11.52
C SER A 165 18.20 -10.27 10.87
N PRO A 166 18.93 -10.48 9.76
CA PRO A 166 19.01 -11.77 9.08
C PRO A 166 20.00 -12.78 9.69
N SER A 167 20.49 -12.59 10.93
CA SER A 167 21.53 -13.44 11.54
C SER A 167 21.11 -14.91 11.75
N ALA A 168 22.11 -15.80 11.90
CA ALA A 168 21.92 -17.25 12.02
C ALA A 168 21.10 -17.69 13.25
N GLU A 169 21.13 -16.91 14.34
CA GLU A 169 20.28 -17.11 15.52
C GLU A 169 18.91 -16.41 15.38
N GLY A 170 18.78 -15.48 14.42
CA GLY A 170 17.58 -14.71 14.09
C GLY A 170 17.08 -14.98 12.67
N SER A 171 16.96 -16.28 12.31
CA SER A 171 16.62 -16.85 11.00
C SER A 171 15.27 -16.46 10.39
N ALA A 172 14.83 -15.20 10.48
CA ALA A 172 13.42 -14.87 10.26
C ALA A 172 12.97 -14.94 8.81
N MET A 173 13.89 -15.04 7.84
CA MET A 173 13.55 -14.92 6.42
C MET A 173 14.44 -15.67 5.40
N PRO A 174 15.39 -16.57 5.73
CA PRO A 174 16.25 -17.15 4.70
C PRO A 174 15.44 -17.95 3.66
N ASP A 175 14.39 -18.65 4.10
CA ASP A 175 13.66 -19.60 3.27
C ASP A 175 12.67 -18.95 2.30
N CYS A 176 12.21 -17.72 2.58
CA CYS A 176 11.30 -16.98 1.70
C CYS A 176 12.00 -16.03 0.71
N ARG A 177 13.32 -15.77 0.84
CA ARG A 177 14.02 -14.77 0.01
C ARG A 177 13.93 -15.03 -1.49
N SER A 178 13.97 -16.30 -1.88
CA SER A 178 13.98 -16.73 -3.27
C SER A 178 12.62 -16.54 -3.96
N ALA A 179 11.53 -16.65 -3.21
CA ALA A 179 10.16 -16.53 -3.71
C ALA A 179 9.55 -15.13 -3.51
N SER A 180 10.09 -14.35 -2.57
CA SER A 180 9.55 -13.02 -2.26
C SER A 180 9.74 -12.03 -3.40
N GLU A 181 8.62 -11.48 -3.85
CA GLU A 181 8.43 -10.51 -4.92
C GLU A 181 8.24 -9.09 -4.36
N LYS A 182 7.60 -8.97 -3.18
CA LYS A 182 7.34 -7.71 -2.49
C LYS A 182 7.76 -7.78 -1.02
N LEU A 183 8.57 -6.81 -0.59
CA LEU A 183 8.98 -6.62 0.80
C LEU A 183 8.62 -5.20 1.25
N CYS A 184 7.76 -5.08 2.25
CA CYS A 184 7.31 -3.83 2.83
C CYS A 184 7.56 -3.86 4.35
N LEU A 185 8.44 -2.99 4.83
CA LEU A 185 8.77 -2.83 6.24
C LEU A 185 8.42 -1.38 6.60
N ARG A 186 7.51 -1.16 7.55
CA ARG A 186 7.03 0.19 7.93
C ARG A 186 6.66 0.26 9.42
N PRO A 187 6.66 1.45 10.02
CA PRO A 187 7.83 1.89 10.77
C PRO A 187 8.45 0.80 11.67
N MET A 188 9.71 0.44 11.39
CA MET A 188 10.50 -0.48 12.23
C MET A 188 12.01 -0.26 12.10
N SER A 189 12.80 -0.88 12.98
CA SER A 189 14.26 -0.93 12.84
C SER A 189 14.68 -2.20 12.11
N TRP A 190 15.52 -2.06 11.08
CA TRP A 190 16.02 -3.17 10.27
C TRP A 190 17.55 -3.09 10.16
N ASP A 191 18.24 -4.19 10.45
CA ASP A 191 19.68 -4.35 10.28
C ASP A 191 19.94 -5.44 9.24
N PRO A 192 19.93 -5.11 7.94
CA PRO A 192 20.13 -6.09 6.87
C PRO A 192 21.52 -6.75 6.90
N LEU A 193 22.49 -6.12 7.56
CA LEU A 193 23.87 -6.61 7.64
C LEU A 193 24.12 -7.41 8.91
N GLY A 194 23.37 -7.17 9.99
CA GLY A 194 23.43 -7.95 11.23
C GLY A 194 24.85 -8.23 11.74
N GLU A 195 25.05 -9.44 12.28
CA GLU A 195 26.37 -9.97 12.71
C GLU A 195 27.32 -10.29 11.55
N LEU A 196 26.83 -10.20 10.31
CA LEU A 196 27.58 -10.57 9.11
C LEU A 196 28.70 -9.56 8.83
N ARG A 197 28.68 -8.40 9.49
CA ARG A 197 29.83 -7.48 9.59
C ARG A 197 31.11 -8.17 10.06
N PHE A 198 30.99 -9.30 10.78
CA PHE A 198 32.12 -10.01 11.39
C PHE A 198 32.49 -11.32 10.68
N THR A 199 31.71 -11.79 9.70
CA THR A 199 31.98 -13.05 8.99
C THR A 199 32.34 -12.78 7.53
N SER A 200 33.64 -12.75 7.24
CA SER A 200 34.20 -12.43 5.94
C SER A 200 33.87 -13.49 4.87
N GLY A 201 33.14 -13.12 3.81
CA GLY A 201 33.36 -13.73 2.49
C GLY A 201 32.14 -14.11 1.64
N TRP A 202 30.90 -14.05 2.14
CA TRP A 202 29.71 -14.39 1.32
C TRP A 202 28.86 -13.15 1.01
N PRO A 203 28.24 -13.05 -0.20
CA PRO A 203 27.22 -12.05 -0.49
C PRO A 203 25.96 -12.42 0.30
N VAL A 204 25.90 -11.99 1.55
CA VAL A 204 24.81 -12.38 2.44
C VAL A 204 23.61 -11.47 2.24
N GLY A 205 22.41 -12.07 2.19
CA GLY A 205 21.15 -11.33 2.20
C GLY A 205 20.60 -10.95 0.83
N VAL A 206 20.89 -11.71 -0.23
CA VAL A 206 20.31 -11.47 -1.56
C VAL A 206 18.83 -11.87 -1.59
N TRP A 207 18.00 -11.00 -2.12
CA TRP A 207 16.58 -11.15 -2.41
C TRP A 207 16.37 -11.07 -3.92
N PRO A 208 16.60 -12.17 -4.65
CA PRO A 208 16.73 -12.14 -6.09
C PRO A 208 15.41 -11.80 -6.81
N SER A 209 14.27 -12.06 -6.19
CA SER A 209 12.95 -11.92 -6.82
C SER A 209 12.20 -10.65 -6.40
N VAL A 210 12.71 -9.90 -5.42
CA VAL A 210 12.03 -8.71 -4.90
C VAL A 210 12.08 -7.61 -5.96
N HIS A 211 10.91 -7.28 -6.53
CA HIS A 211 10.71 -6.19 -7.47
C HIS A 211 10.21 -4.91 -6.79
N THR A 212 9.54 -5.04 -5.65
CA THR A 212 9.02 -3.91 -4.85
C THR A 212 9.58 -3.97 -3.43
N LEU A 213 10.42 -3.00 -3.09
CA LEU A 213 11.03 -2.85 -1.79
C LEU A 213 10.55 -1.53 -1.16
N ASN A 214 9.62 -1.61 -0.20
CA ASN A 214 9.15 -0.44 0.52
C ASN A 214 9.76 -0.40 1.92
N LEU A 215 10.60 0.60 2.17
CA LEU A 215 11.23 0.85 3.46
C LEU A 215 10.77 2.18 4.05
N CYS A 216 9.67 2.77 3.57
CA CYS A 216 9.16 4.04 4.10
C CYS A 216 9.00 3.93 5.62
N ASP A 217 9.41 4.97 6.34
CA ASP A 217 9.36 5.02 7.82
C ASP A 217 10.24 3.97 8.54
N THR A 218 11.03 3.18 7.81
CA THR A 218 11.96 2.19 8.39
C THR A 218 13.31 2.80 8.67
N PHE A 219 13.84 2.53 9.87
CA PHE A 219 15.21 2.85 10.23
C PHE A 219 16.14 1.70 9.81
N VAL A 220 16.95 1.92 8.77
CA VAL A 220 17.88 0.91 8.26
C VAL A 220 19.28 1.13 8.81
N ARG A 221 19.73 0.22 9.66
CA ARG A 221 21.08 0.24 10.25
C ARG A 221 22.12 -0.15 9.21
N GLY A 222 23.17 0.65 9.09
CA GLY A 222 24.23 0.41 8.10
C GLY A 222 23.80 0.68 6.66
N MET A 223 22.80 1.54 6.44
CA MET A 223 22.35 1.91 5.10
C MET A 223 23.50 2.44 4.22
N GLY A 224 24.47 3.15 4.81
CA GLY A 224 25.67 3.64 4.12
C GLY A 224 26.64 2.55 3.66
N ASP A 225 26.49 1.32 4.15
CA ASP A 225 27.32 0.17 3.78
C ASP A 225 26.55 -0.83 2.87
N LEU A 226 25.24 -0.60 2.68
CA LEU A 226 24.36 -1.52 1.98
C LEU A 226 24.46 -1.34 0.46
N ASN A 227 24.85 -2.40 -0.24
CA ASN A 227 24.82 -2.45 -1.70
C ASN A 227 23.46 -2.98 -2.19
N LEU A 228 22.55 -2.06 -2.51
CA LEU A 228 21.19 -2.38 -2.94
C LEU A 228 21.14 -3.15 -4.26
N LEU A 229 22.12 -2.93 -5.15
CA LEU A 229 22.19 -3.66 -6.42
C LEU A 229 22.42 -5.15 -6.20
N ILE A 230 23.28 -5.52 -5.24
CA ILE A 230 23.58 -6.91 -4.91
C ILE A 230 22.46 -7.52 -4.08
N SER A 231 21.95 -6.78 -3.08
CA SER A 231 20.92 -7.30 -2.18
C SER A 231 19.56 -7.44 -2.87
N PHE A 232 19.21 -6.56 -3.81
CA PHE A 232 17.90 -6.51 -4.47
C PHE A 232 18.04 -6.33 -5.99
N PRO A 233 18.63 -7.31 -6.70
CA PRO A 233 18.98 -7.16 -8.11
C PRO A 233 17.76 -7.03 -9.04
N SER A 234 16.57 -7.39 -8.59
CA SER A 234 15.33 -7.31 -9.39
C SER A 234 14.43 -6.13 -9.03
N ALA A 235 14.81 -5.31 -8.04
CA ALA A 235 13.99 -4.18 -7.62
C ALA A 235 13.80 -3.16 -8.75
N ARG A 236 12.55 -2.71 -8.92
CA ARG A 236 12.12 -1.65 -9.83
C ARG A 236 11.29 -0.59 -9.13
N SER A 237 10.66 -0.93 -8.01
CA SER A 237 9.96 0.01 -7.14
C SER A 237 10.65 0.05 -5.79
N PHE A 238 11.01 1.25 -5.35
CA PHE A 238 11.72 1.46 -4.09
C PHE A 238 11.12 2.61 -3.31
N ALA A 239 10.75 2.38 -2.04
CA ALA A 239 10.45 3.44 -1.10
C ALA A 239 11.59 3.59 -0.11
N SER A 240 12.17 4.79 -0.04
CA SER A 240 13.37 5.10 0.72
C SER A 240 13.14 5.01 2.24
N PRO A 241 14.11 4.52 3.02
CA PRO A 241 14.03 4.54 4.47
C PRO A 241 14.10 5.93 5.07
N GLN A 242 13.49 6.10 6.26
CA GLN A 242 13.57 7.32 7.07
C GLN A 242 14.94 7.49 7.77
N SER A 243 16.02 6.95 7.19
CA SER A 243 17.35 7.00 7.80
C SER A 243 17.88 8.43 7.81
N SER A 244 18.55 8.82 8.89
CA SER A 244 19.14 10.16 9.06
C SER A 244 20.27 10.50 8.07
N SER A 245 20.58 9.60 7.15
CA SER A 245 21.69 9.71 6.22
C SER A 245 21.25 9.42 4.79
N MET A 246 21.07 10.50 4.02
CA MET A 246 20.85 10.48 2.56
C MET A 246 22.08 9.96 1.77
N ILE A 247 23.14 9.53 2.48
CA ILE A 247 24.41 9.10 1.90
C ILE A 247 24.21 7.91 0.96
N TRP A 248 23.22 7.04 1.20
CA TRP A 248 23.02 5.82 0.41
C TRP A 248 22.80 6.09 -1.08
N ALA A 249 22.10 7.18 -1.42
CA ALA A 249 21.82 7.57 -2.79
C ALA A 249 23.06 8.10 -3.53
N GLN A 250 24.05 8.59 -2.78
CA GLN A 250 25.32 9.09 -3.32
C GLN A 250 26.37 7.98 -3.48
N LEU A 251 26.14 6.78 -2.92
CA LEU A 251 27.11 5.70 -3.00
C LEU A 251 27.26 5.21 -4.44
N PRO A 252 28.49 5.14 -4.98
CA PRO A 252 28.72 4.68 -6.35
C PRO A 252 28.18 3.26 -6.63
N CYS A 253 28.14 2.40 -5.60
CA CYS A 253 27.61 1.05 -5.72
C CYS A 253 26.08 1.00 -5.94
N ASN A 254 25.35 2.05 -5.53
CA ASN A 254 23.90 2.12 -5.64
C ASN A 254 23.44 2.88 -6.90
N THR A 255 24.31 3.60 -7.60
CA THR A 255 23.96 4.28 -8.86
C THR A 255 23.31 3.33 -9.89
N PRO A 256 23.82 2.09 -10.14
CA PRO A 256 23.17 1.18 -11.08
C PRO A 256 21.82 0.68 -10.57
N PHE A 257 21.64 0.52 -9.25
CA PHE A 257 20.34 0.18 -8.65
C PHE A 257 19.33 1.29 -8.93
N ILE A 258 19.68 2.54 -8.64
CA ILE A 258 18.81 3.71 -8.86
C ILE A 258 18.44 3.84 -10.34
N SER A 259 19.39 3.58 -11.25
CA SER A 259 19.14 3.69 -12.69
C SER A 259 18.11 2.74 -13.26
N ARG A 260 17.77 1.68 -12.53
CA ARG A 260 16.78 0.68 -12.92
C ARG A 260 15.43 0.90 -12.26
N LEU A 261 15.33 1.87 -11.34
CA LEU A 261 14.07 2.17 -10.69
C LEU A 261 13.10 2.76 -11.71
N GLU A 262 11.95 2.11 -11.80
CA GLU A 262 10.79 2.59 -12.53
C GLU A 262 9.91 3.41 -11.60
N SER A 263 9.89 3.11 -10.29
CA SER A 263 9.09 3.79 -9.27
C SER A 263 9.93 4.13 -8.04
N PHE A 264 9.78 5.36 -7.54
CA PHE A 264 10.51 5.82 -6.37
C PHE A 264 9.60 6.63 -5.43
N GLU A 265 9.64 6.27 -4.16
CA GLU A 265 9.01 7.00 -3.05
C GLU A 265 10.14 7.45 -2.12
N GLY A 266 10.34 8.76 -1.92
CA GLY A 266 11.48 9.25 -1.15
C GLY A 266 11.53 10.77 -1.01
N THR A 267 12.65 11.27 -0.53
CA THR A 267 12.85 12.71 -0.32
C THR A 267 13.29 13.41 -1.60
N GLN A 268 13.08 14.72 -1.67
CA GLN A 268 13.57 15.53 -2.77
C GLN A 268 15.11 15.50 -2.85
N GLU A 269 15.79 15.56 -1.71
CA GLU A 269 17.24 15.59 -1.66
C GLU A 269 17.83 14.33 -2.30
N GLU A 270 17.25 13.16 -2.02
CA GLU A 270 17.64 11.91 -2.69
C GLU A 270 17.42 11.98 -4.20
N LEU A 271 16.28 12.52 -4.64
CA LEU A 271 15.99 12.73 -6.05
C LEU A 271 17.04 13.63 -6.72
N VAL A 272 17.40 14.75 -6.08
CA VAL A 272 18.38 15.72 -6.60
C VAL A 272 19.78 15.11 -6.64
N LEU A 273 20.17 14.40 -5.58
CA LEU A 273 21.49 13.78 -5.45
C LEU A 273 21.72 12.68 -6.49
N ALA A 274 20.68 11.91 -6.81
CA ALA A 274 20.76 10.84 -7.79
C ALA A 274 20.01 11.15 -9.10
N PHE A 275 19.78 12.44 -9.39
CA PHE A 275 18.99 12.90 -10.54
C PHE A 275 19.44 12.26 -11.87
N SER A 276 20.76 12.24 -12.10
CA SER A 276 21.35 11.65 -13.31
C SER A 276 21.14 10.14 -13.44
N ALA A 277 20.89 9.45 -12.33
CA ALA A 277 20.62 8.02 -12.33
C ALA A 277 19.16 7.72 -12.67
N PHE A 278 18.18 8.56 -12.29
CA PHE A 278 16.73 8.35 -12.45
C PHE A 278 16.19 8.44 -13.90
N SER A 279 16.91 7.88 -14.87
CA SER A 279 16.54 7.89 -16.29
C SER A 279 15.26 7.11 -16.63
N ASN A 280 14.91 6.09 -15.83
CA ASN A 280 13.75 5.21 -16.06
C ASN A 280 12.54 5.53 -15.17
N LEU A 281 12.63 6.55 -14.31
CA LEU A 281 11.61 6.84 -13.31
C LEU A 281 10.30 7.31 -13.95
N ARG A 282 9.18 6.68 -13.58
CA ARG A 282 7.82 6.96 -14.08
C ARG A 282 6.92 7.54 -12.97
N PRO A 283 6.64 6.87 -11.84
CA PRO A 283 6.06 7.52 -10.67
C PRO A 283 7.13 8.00 -9.69
N PHE A 284 6.94 9.22 -9.17
CA PHE A 284 7.63 9.75 -8.01
C PHE A 284 6.63 10.14 -6.90
N VAL A 285 6.90 9.71 -5.67
CA VAL A 285 6.12 10.06 -4.48
C VAL A 285 7.05 10.71 -3.46
N SER A 286 6.73 11.94 -3.04
CA SER A 286 7.47 12.59 -1.96
C SER A 286 7.07 12.02 -0.60
N THR A 287 8.02 11.61 0.23
CA THR A 287 7.76 11.07 1.58
C THR A 287 7.90 12.08 2.72
N THR A 288 8.48 13.25 2.43
CA THR A 288 8.65 14.31 3.41
C THR A 288 7.87 15.53 2.98
N ASP A 289 7.42 16.28 3.98
CA ASP A 289 7.06 17.69 3.87
C ASP A 289 8.08 18.39 2.99
N LEU A 290 7.63 18.85 1.83
CA LEU A 290 8.55 19.49 0.91
C LEU A 290 9.09 20.77 1.58
N PRO A 291 10.43 20.96 1.63
CA PRO A 291 10.95 22.23 2.10
C PRO A 291 10.43 23.35 1.19
N LEU A 292 10.41 24.59 1.68
CA LEU A 292 10.00 25.80 0.93
C LEU A 292 10.71 25.97 -0.44
N TYR A 293 11.74 25.17 -0.72
CA TYR A 293 12.58 25.22 -1.92
C TYR A 293 12.57 23.91 -2.73
N PHE A 294 11.39 23.26 -2.87
CA PHE A 294 11.27 22.10 -3.76
C PHE A 294 11.54 22.45 -5.22
N LYS A 295 12.62 21.93 -5.79
CA LYS A 295 13.18 22.24 -7.11
C LYS A 295 12.51 21.40 -8.20
N LEU A 296 11.42 21.92 -8.76
CA LEU A 296 10.69 21.29 -9.87
C LEU A 296 11.56 21.14 -11.13
N ASP A 297 12.56 22.01 -11.31
CA ASP A 297 13.57 21.96 -12.39
C ASP A 297 14.44 20.69 -12.38
N ARG A 298 14.41 19.92 -11.29
CA ARG A 298 15.19 18.69 -11.09
C ARG A 298 14.35 17.42 -11.12
N LEU A 299 13.14 17.49 -11.66
CA LEU A 299 12.33 16.31 -11.91
C LEU A 299 12.76 15.61 -13.22
N PRO A 300 12.83 14.26 -13.26
CA PRO A 300 13.14 13.54 -14.49
C PRO A 300 12.07 13.73 -15.57
N SER A 301 12.47 14.00 -16.82
CA SER A 301 11.51 14.24 -17.91
C SER A 301 10.70 13.03 -18.35
N GLY A 302 11.08 11.83 -17.90
CA GLY A 302 10.34 10.59 -18.10
C GLY A 302 9.17 10.37 -17.15
N LEU A 303 8.95 11.25 -16.16
CA LEU A 303 7.88 11.10 -15.17
C LEU A 303 6.50 11.14 -15.81
N GLN A 304 5.64 10.24 -15.33
CA GLN A 304 4.24 10.07 -15.73
C GLN A 304 3.27 10.26 -14.56
N ALA A 305 3.72 10.02 -13.32
CA ALA A 305 2.94 10.24 -12.12
C ALA A 305 3.77 10.96 -11.06
N LEU A 306 3.16 11.94 -10.41
CA LEU A 306 3.81 12.78 -9.41
C LEU A 306 2.89 12.95 -8.20
N GLU A 307 3.38 12.63 -7.01
CA GLU A 307 2.68 12.84 -5.75
C GLU A 307 3.52 13.75 -4.86
N LEU A 308 2.98 14.93 -4.54
CA LEU A 308 3.67 15.96 -3.73
C LEU A 308 2.84 16.33 -2.51
N GLU A 309 3.52 16.56 -1.39
CA GLU A 309 2.94 17.03 -0.13
C GLU A 309 3.67 18.30 0.33
N PHE A 310 2.96 19.42 0.36
CA PHE A 310 3.47 20.73 0.75
C PHE A 310 2.91 21.12 2.12
N ASN A 311 3.79 21.40 3.08
CA ASN A 311 3.41 21.90 4.42
C ASN A 311 3.80 23.37 4.57
N ILE A 312 3.05 24.11 5.41
CA ILE A 312 3.33 25.45 5.98
C ILE A 312 4.15 26.37 5.05
N GLY A 313 3.46 27.26 4.32
CA GLY A 313 4.07 28.30 3.47
C GLY A 313 3.79 28.16 1.97
N GLY A 314 3.27 27.01 1.54
CA GLY A 314 2.73 26.80 0.19
C GLY A 314 3.80 26.51 -0.86
N CYS A 315 3.36 26.28 -2.10
CA CYS A 315 4.26 26.07 -3.23
C CYS A 315 4.81 27.42 -3.71
N HIS A 316 6.00 27.83 -3.24
CA HIS A 316 6.64 29.06 -3.71
C HIS A 316 7.29 28.93 -5.09
N GLN A 317 7.38 27.72 -5.65
CA GLN A 317 7.90 27.51 -6.98
C GLN A 317 6.79 27.47 -8.01
N PRO A 318 6.99 28.12 -9.17
CA PRO A 318 5.95 28.17 -10.18
C PRO A 318 5.73 26.78 -10.76
N LEU A 319 4.52 26.25 -10.59
CA LEU A 319 4.10 24.92 -11.06
C LEU A 319 4.16 24.80 -12.58
N SER A 320 4.16 25.94 -13.28
CA SER A 320 4.45 26.03 -14.72
C SER A 320 5.76 25.34 -15.13
N GLN A 321 6.73 25.18 -14.22
CA GLN A 321 7.98 24.46 -14.52
C GLN A 321 7.72 22.99 -14.91
N LEU A 322 6.67 22.36 -14.38
CA LEU A 322 6.29 20.98 -14.70
C LEU A 322 6.08 20.76 -16.20
N ILE A 323 5.60 21.78 -16.92
CA ILE A 323 5.39 21.74 -18.37
C ILE A 323 6.72 21.46 -19.08
N THR A 324 7.78 22.10 -18.62
CA THR A 324 9.11 21.98 -19.22
C THR A 324 9.89 20.78 -18.69
N THR A 325 9.72 20.43 -17.42
CA THR A 325 10.56 19.42 -16.75
C THR A 325 9.97 18.03 -16.90
N THR A 326 8.66 17.88 -16.84
CA THR A 326 7.93 16.60 -16.90
C THR A 326 6.78 16.67 -17.90
N PRO A 327 7.05 16.85 -19.21
CA PRO A 327 6.00 17.08 -20.21
C PRO A 327 5.07 15.87 -20.42
N ASN A 328 5.43 14.69 -19.91
CA ASN A 328 4.66 13.44 -20.05
C ASN A 328 3.78 13.14 -18.82
N LEU A 329 3.62 14.11 -17.91
CA LEU A 329 2.88 13.92 -16.66
C LEU A 329 1.39 13.67 -16.94
N ALA A 330 0.93 12.47 -16.58
CA ALA A 330 -0.45 12.00 -16.79
C ALA A 330 -1.24 11.90 -15.47
N PHE A 331 -0.56 11.77 -14.33
CA PHE A 331 -1.16 11.73 -13.00
C PHE A 331 -0.48 12.74 -12.08
N LEU A 332 -1.27 13.52 -11.34
CA LEU A 332 -0.78 14.45 -10.33
C LEU A 332 -1.63 14.36 -9.06
N LEU A 333 -0.97 14.09 -7.92
CA LEU A 333 -1.52 14.30 -6.58
C LEU A 333 -0.78 15.47 -5.93
N LEU A 334 -1.55 16.42 -5.42
CA LEU A 334 -1.07 17.52 -4.60
C LEU A 334 -1.79 17.51 -3.26
N THR A 335 -1.03 17.44 -2.19
CA THR A 335 -1.51 17.64 -0.83
C THR A 335 -0.96 18.97 -0.32
N LEU A 336 -1.83 19.88 0.10
CA LEU A 336 -1.54 21.22 0.56
C LEU A 336 -2.00 21.36 2.01
N ASP A 337 -1.08 21.52 2.95
CA ASP A 337 -1.36 21.57 4.39
C ASP A 337 -1.11 22.97 4.98
N ALA A 338 -2.07 23.45 5.79
CA ALA A 338 -1.94 24.63 6.65
C ALA A 338 -1.61 25.94 5.91
N LEU A 339 -2.48 26.30 4.96
CA LEU A 339 -2.41 27.52 4.16
C LEU A 339 -3.62 28.42 4.42
N ASP A 340 -3.42 29.73 4.31
CA ASP A 340 -4.52 30.68 4.24
C ASP A 340 -5.34 30.45 2.95
N GLU A 341 -6.66 30.63 3.01
CA GLU A 341 -7.56 30.37 1.87
C GLU A 341 -7.09 31.06 0.57
N ALA A 342 -6.56 32.28 0.68
CA ALA A 342 -6.03 33.05 -0.45
C ALA A 342 -4.85 32.36 -1.15
N ASP A 343 -3.93 31.75 -0.39
CA ASP A 343 -2.77 31.06 -0.95
C ASP A 343 -3.16 29.75 -1.63
N VAL A 344 -4.12 29.02 -1.04
CA VAL A 344 -4.68 27.82 -1.67
C VAL A 344 -5.36 28.18 -2.99
N LEU A 345 -6.17 29.25 -3.01
CA LEU A 345 -6.84 29.71 -4.22
C LEU A 345 -5.83 30.13 -5.29
N ALA A 346 -4.80 30.91 -4.93
CA ALA A 346 -3.74 31.31 -5.85
C ALA A 346 -3.00 30.09 -6.44
N THR A 347 -2.66 29.11 -5.60
CA THR A 347 -2.02 27.85 -6.04
C THR A 347 -2.92 27.08 -7.01
N VAL A 348 -4.21 27.02 -6.73
CA VAL A 348 -5.21 26.30 -7.53
C VAL A 348 -5.49 26.99 -8.86
N GLU A 349 -5.55 28.31 -8.89
CA GLU A 349 -5.63 29.09 -10.13
C GLU A 349 -4.38 28.88 -10.99
N GLU A 350 -3.20 28.91 -10.39
CA GLU A 350 -1.95 28.59 -11.08
C GLU A 350 -1.96 27.16 -11.63
N LEU A 351 -2.45 26.19 -10.84
CA LEU A 351 -2.61 24.81 -11.28
C LEU A 351 -3.48 24.73 -12.52
N VAL A 352 -4.68 25.28 -12.51
CA VAL A 352 -5.56 25.23 -13.69
C VAL A 352 -4.87 25.83 -14.92
N ALA A 353 -4.26 27.00 -14.76
CA ALA A 353 -3.59 27.70 -15.85
C ALA A 353 -2.44 26.86 -16.43
N CYS A 354 -1.56 26.32 -15.58
CA CYS A 354 -0.35 25.63 -15.99
C CYS A 354 -0.63 24.20 -16.50
N LEU A 355 -1.50 23.48 -15.80
CA LEU A 355 -1.76 22.06 -16.05
C LEU A 355 -2.56 21.83 -17.34
N SER A 356 -3.23 22.84 -17.89
CA SER A 356 -3.87 22.80 -19.21
C SER A 356 -2.90 22.44 -20.34
N HIS A 357 -1.60 22.65 -20.13
CA HIS A 357 -0.54 22.34 -21.09
C HIS A 357 0.08 20.95 -20.91
N LEU A 358 -0.35 20.18 -19.89
CA LEU A 358 0.12 18.83 -19.63
C LEU A 358 -0.91 17.79 -20.09
N PRO A 359 -0.48 16.57 -20.48
CA PRO A 359 -1.38 15.48 -20.87
C PRO A 359 -2.01 14.79 -19.64
N LEU A 360 -2.50 15.56 -18.67
CA LEU A 360 -3.04 15.03 -17.43
C LEU A 360 -4.37 14.31 -17.66
N ALA A 361 -4.38 13.02 -17.31
CA ALA A 361 -5.57 12.18 -17.27
C ALA A 361 -6.21 12.17 -15.87
N TYR A 362 -5.40 12.29 -14.81
CA TYR A 362 -5.86 12.18 -13.43
C TYR A 362 -5.26 13.27 -12.55
N LEU A 363 -6.13 13.96 -11.79
CA LEU A 363 -5.73 15.00 -10.86
C LEU A 363 -6.40 14.79 -9.51
N VAL A 364 -5.60 14.75 -8.45
CA VAL A 364 -6.06 14.76 -7.06
C VAL A 364 -5.46 15.98 -6.38
N CYS A 365 -6.31 16.83 -5.81
CA CYS A 365 -5.90 17.98 -5.03
C CYS A 365 -6.54 17.87 -3.64
N LYS A 366 -5.71 17.77 -2.61
CA LYS A 366 -6.13 17.70 -1.21
C LYS A 366 -5.62 18.94 -0.50
N CYS A 367 -6.50 19.66 0.16
CA CYS A 367 -6.16 20.82 0.96
C CYS A 367 -6.62 20.56 2.39
N ARG A 368 -5.70 20.58 3.36
CA ARG A 368 -5.97 20.33 4.78
C ARG A 368 -5.71 21.58 5.62
N LYS A 369 -6.46 21.70 6.72
CA LYS A 369 -6.28 22.73 7.76
C LYS A 369 -6.33 24.14 7.18
N ILE A 370 -7.39 24.46 6.44
CA ILE A 370 -7.54 25.76 5.79
C ILE A 370 -8.04 26.75 6.84
N THR A 371 -7.23 27.76 7.17
CA THR A 371 -7.65 28.88 8.01
C THR A 371 -8.57 29.79 7.19
N SER A 372 -9.88 29.79 7.49
CA SER A 372 -10.88 30.59 6.77
C SER A 372 -11.94 31.18 7.71
N ASP A 373 -12.26 32.46 7.51
CA ASP A 373 -13.37 33.16 8.18
C ASP A 373 -14.73 33.00 7.46
N ARG A 374 -14.77 32.38 6.27
CA ARG A 374 -15.98 32.27 5.44
C ARG A 374 -16.91 31.12 5.84
N GLU A 375 -18.21 31.31 5.61
CA GLU A 375 -19.21 30.24 5.74
C GLU A 375 -18.95 29.11 4.71
N ALA A 376 -19.23 27.87 5.10
CA ALA A 376 -18.91 26.68 4.29
C ALA A 376 -19.61 26.67 2.91
N LEU A 377 -20.82 27.22 2.80
CA LEU A 377 -21.60 27.20 1.56
C LEU A 377 -21.03 28.16 0.50
N GLU A 378 -20.59 29.36 0.91
CA GLU A 378 -19.96 30.34 0.02
C GLU A 378 -18.61 29.84 -0.51
N ARG A 379 -17.87 29.12 0.34
CA ARG A 379 -16.64 28.43 -0.06
C ARG A 379 -16.91 27.45 -1.21
N HIS A 380 -17.95 26.62 -1.12
CA HIS A 380 -18.21 25.61 -2.16
C HIS A 380 -18.43 26.21 -3.56
N ALA A 381 -19.27 27.25 -3.66
CA ALA A 381 -19.56 27.89 -4.94
C ALA A 381 -18.30 28.53 -5.54
N LEU A 382 -17.44 29.09 -4.69
CA LEU A 382 -16.16 29.65 -5.10
C LEU A 382 -15.23 28.56 -5.67
N TRP A 383 -15.04 27.44 -4.96
CA TRP A 383 -14.16 26.36 -5.41
C TRP A 383 -14.65 25.68 -6.69
N ASP A 384 -15.95 25.48 -6.84
CA ASP A 384 -16.52 24.94 -8.07
C ASP A 384 -16.28 25.91 -9.26
N ALA A 385 -16.31 27.24 -9.02
CA ALA A 385 -16.09 28.27 -10.03
C ALA A 385 -14.61 28.51 -10.36
N VAL A 386 -13.72 28.41 -9.37
CA VAL A 386 -12.28 28.71 -9.51
C VAL A 386 -11.48 27.49 -9.97
N PHE A 387 -11.86 26.28 -9.54
CA PHE A 387 -11.10 25.06 -9.85
C PHE A 387 -11.84 24.11 -10.77
N MET A 388 -13.01 23.61 -10.34
CA MET A 388 -13.67 22.50 -11.04
C MET A 388 -14.07 22.89 -12.46
N THR A 389 -14.81 23.99 -12.62
CA THR A 389 -15.28 24.42 -13.94
C THR A 389 -14.12 24.76 -14.87
N PRO A 390 -13.14 25.60 -14.45
CA PRO A 390 -12.00 25.93 -15.29
C PRO A 390 -11.11 24.73 -15.63
N ALA A 391 -10.87 23.80 -14.70
CA ALA A 391 -10.08 22.60 -14.97
C ALA A 391 -10.75 21.72 -16.02
N LEU A 392 -12.07 21.52 -15.93
CA LEU A 392 -12.81 20.68 -16.87
C LEU A 392 -12.89 21.29 -18.28
N GLU A 393 -12.92 22.61 -18.38
CA GLU A 393 -12.91 23.34 -19.65
C GLU A 393 -11.51 23.39 -20.29
N SER A 394 -10.47 23.59 -19.48
CA SER A 394 -9.10 23.80 -19.95
C SER A 394 -8.30 22.50 -20.15
N MET A 395 -8.69 21.40 -19.51
CA MET A 395 -7.97 20.11 -19.55
C MET A 395 -8.79 19.04 -20.28
N PRO A 396 -8.80 19.02 -21.63
CA PRO A 396 -9.64 18.09 -22.39
C PRO A 396 -9.25 16.61 -22.20
N ALA A 397 -7.99 16.34 -21.83
CA ALA A 397 -7.47 14.99 -21.57
C ALA A 397 -7.91 14.40 -20.22
N LEU A 398 -8.46 15.24 -19.31
CA LEU A 398 -8.79 14.84 -17.96
C LEU A 398 -9.91 13.79 -17.97
N GLN A 399 -9.62 12.65 -17.35
CA GLN A 399 -10.53 11.52 -17.18
C GLN A 399 -11.12 11.48 -15.77
N ALA A 400 -10.35 11.82 -14.74
CA ALA A 400 -10.89 11.94 -13.39
C ALA A 400 -10.22 13.08 -12.61
N LEU A 401 -11.03 13.70 -11.75
CA LEU A 401 -10.66 14.80 -10.89
C LEU A 401 -11.20 14.56 -9.50
N HIS A 402 -10.37 14.73 -8.49
CA HIS A 402 -10.77 14.70 -7.10
C HIS A 402 -10.22 15.94 -6.39
N LEU A 403 -11.13 16.75 -5.87
CA LEU A 403 -10.82 17.88 -5.00
C LEU A 403 -11.32 17.54 -3.59
N GLN A 404 -10.41 17.53 -2.62
CA GLN A 404 -10.71 17.37 -1.20
C GLN A 404 -10.29 18.66 -0.47
N LEU A 405 -11.23 19.32 0.19
CA LEU A 405 -11.03 20.53 0.97
C LEU A 405 -11.52 20.26 2.39
N GLU A 406 -10.62 19.91 3.30
CA GLU A 406 -10.97 19.45 4.65
C GLU A 406 -11.99 18.28 4.60
N SER A 407 -13.22 18.53 5.06
CA SER A 407 -14.33 17.58 5.04
C SER A 407 -15.16 17.61 3.76
N HIS A 408 -14.92 18.59 2.89
CA HIS A 408 -15.63 18.72 1.62
C HIS A 408 -14.91 17.94 0.53
N GLU A 409 -15.69 17.26 -0.30
CA GLU A 409 -15.16 16.43 -1.38
C GLU A 409 -15.99 16.61 -2.65
N ARG A 410 -15.29 16.81 -3.76
CA ARG A 410 -15.84 16.78 -5.11
C ARG A 410 -15.08 15.77 -5.94
N ARG A 411 -15.83 14.89 -6.60
CA ARG A 411 -15.30 13.93 -7.56
C ARG A 411 -15.99 14.12 -8.90
N TRP A 412 -15.20 14.08 -9.96
CA TRP A 412 -15.68 14.06 -11.33
C TRP A 412 -14.93 12.97 -12.11
N CYS A 413 -15.64 12.27 -13.00
CA CYS A 413 -15.07 11.20 -13.82
C CYS A 413 -15.76 11.15 -15.19
N ARG A 414 -14.97 11.06 -16.26
CA ARG A 414 -15.42 10.93 -17.64
C ARG A 414 -15.42 9.46 -18.03
N GLY A 415 -16.54 8.79 -17.77
CA GLY A 415 -16.75 7.38 -18.11
C GLY A 415 -16.11 6.39 -17.13
N THR A 416 -16.54 5.13 -17.21
CA THR A 416 -15.96 4.00 -16.47
C THR A 416 -14.94 3.30 -17.37
N GLY A 417 -13.74 3.88 -17.47
CA GLY A 417 -12.67 3.39 -18.35
C GLY A 417 -11.85 2.27 -17.70
N GLN A 418 -11.72 1.17 -18.44
CA GLN A 418 -10.92 -0.05 -18.22
C GLN A 418 -9.48 0.16 -17.75
N GLU A 419 -8.98 -0.81 -16.96
CA GLU A 419 -7.59 -1.32 -16.83
C GLU A 419 -6.39 -0.33 -16.84
N ASP A 420 -6.59 0.97 -16.62
CA ASP A 420 -5.47 1.90 -16.46
C ASP A 420 -4.88 1.78 -15.04
N PRO A 421 -3.58 1.45 -14.89
CA PRO A 421 -2.93 1.40 -13.58
C PRO A 421 -2.96 2.75 -12.84
N LEU A 422 -2.93 3.88 -13.55
CA LEU A 422 -3.04 5.21 -12.96
C LEU A 422 -4.46 5.50 -12.46
N TYR A 423 -5.49 4.97 -13.11
CA TYR A 423 -6.86 5.05 -12.59
C TYR A 423 -7.02 4.26 -11.29
N SER A 424 -6.40 3.08 -11.20
CA SER A 424 -6.41 2.29 -9.96
C SER A 424 -5.73 3.06 -8.82
N ARG A 425 -4.61 3.74 -9.10
CA ARG A 425 -3.93 4.61 -8.15
C ARG A 425 -4.78 5.84 -7.76
N PHE A 426 -5.46 6.45 -8.72
CA PHE A 426 -6.42 7.53 -8.47
C PHE A 426 -7.53 7.10 -7.51
N LEU A 427 -8.12 5.93 -7.72
CA LEU A 427 -9.18 5.39 -6.86
C LEU A 427 -8.65 5.11 -5.44
N GLU A 428 -7.47 4.50 -5.32
CA GLU A 428 -6.83 4.25 -4.01
C GLU A 428 -6.66 5.56 -3.23
N LEU A 429 -6.08 6.58 -3.85
CA LEU A 429 -5.79 7.86 -3.20
C LEU A 429 -7.05 8.71 -2.95
N SER A 430 -8.09 8.51 -3.75
CA SER A 430 -9.37 9.21 -3.60
C SER A 430 -10.28 8.58 -2.56
N THR A 431 -10.15 7.27 -2.31
CA THR A 431 -11.01 6.53 -1.36
C THR A 431 -10.35 6.32 0.00
N ARG A 432 -9.05 6.58 0.14
CA ARG A 432 -8.42 6.71 1.45
C ARG A 432 -9.09 7.85 2.22
N GLU A 433 -10.10 7.48 3.01
CA GLU A 433 -10.50 8.25 4.18
C GLU A 433 -9.21 8.44 4.99
N GLU A 434 -8.87 9.70 5.28
CA GLU A 434 -7.84 10.00 6.26
C GLU A 434 -8.33 9.41 7.57
N GLU A 435 -7.91 8.19 7.88
CA GLU A 435 -7.89 7.65 9.23
C GLU A 435 -6.87 8.50 10.01
N ALA A 436 -7.23 9.77 10.24
CA ALA A 436 -6.45 10.74 10.95
C ALA A 436 -6.35 10.28 12.41
N ASP A 437 -5.10 10.04 12.84
CA ASP A 437 -4.60 10.35 14.18
C ASP A 437 -5.57 10.11 15.35
N ILE A 438 -6.09 8.89 15.46
CA ILE A 438 -6.45 8.33 16.76
C ILE A 438 -5.30 7.40 17.17
N CYS A 439 -4.16 7.99 17.50
CA CYS A 439 -3.11 7.34 18.31
C CYS A 439 -3.07 7.96 19.69
#